data_AF-A0A9J6GVP1-F1
#
_entry.id   AF-A0A9J6GVP1-F1
#
_cell.length_a   1.000
_cell.length_b   1.000
_cell.length_c   1.000
_cell.angle_alpha   90.00
_cell.angle_beta   90.00
_cell.angle_gamma   90.00
#
_symmetry.space_group_name_H-M   'P 1'
#
loop_
_entity.id
_entity.type
_entity.pdbx_description
1 polymer ?
#
loop_
_entity_poly.entity_id
_entity_poly.type
_entity_poly.pdbx_seq_one_letter_code
_entity_poly.pdbx_strand_id
1 'polypeptide(L)'
;MCILPPEVQGLFGGFAPSRGQGVRICKIMAAEWNTQARFYKNALHAHDQTQGGQPHTRKKKWRELCDLTAFTVESLWRPAPSQLKANRRHRGQELGNFVRMGDGLQLPTVVHQTLNLGPTFAVEPRLSPPELLSLVRQVAKHCPDTESERCVSAGVDVLRKAHPKASGLPLRRVEQFFKEENLCFLPADKEGEFMVFSAGSFGKKALDAVNGAFTRIIE
;
A
#
# COMPACT_ATOMS: atom_id res chain seq x y z
N MET A 1 2.58 15.01 13.80
CA MET A 1 2.64 15.69 12.48
C MET A 1 3.51 14.86 11.55
N CYS A 2 3.14 14.65 10.28
CA CYS A 2 3.97 13.90 9.33
C CYS A 2 4.97 14.86 8.69
N ILE A 3 6.27 14.60 8.83
CA ILE A 3 7.34 15.40 8.22
C ILE A 3 7.50 14.96 6.77
N LEU A 4 6.88 15.67 5.83
CA LEU A 4 7.02 15.36 4.41
C LEU A 4 8.12 16.23 3.78
N PRO A 5 8.73 15.79 2.66
CA PRO A 5 9.58 16.67 1.86
C PRO A 5 8.83 17.97 1.51
N PRO A 6 9.48 19.15 1.50
CA PRO A 6 8.82 20.43 1.25
C PRO A 6 8.02 20.45 -0.05
N GLU A 7 8.53 19.80 -1.10
CA GLU A 7 7.89 19.68 -2.40
C GLU A 7 6.56 18.93 -2.28
N VAL A 8 6.55 17.85 -1.50
CA VAL A 8 5.34 17.05 -1.22
C VAL A 8 4.37 17.85 -0.35
N GLN A 9 4.87 18.59 0.63
CA GLN A 9 4.03 19.42 1.50
C GLN A 9 3.33 20.53 0.71
N GLY A 10 4.04 21.15 -0.25
CA GLY A 10 3.47 22.14 -1.17
C GLY A 10 2.29 21.60 -1.99
N LEU A 11 2.29 20.30 -2.36
CA LEU A 11 1.18 19.68 -3.09
C LEU A 11 -0.12 19.62 -2.29
N PHE A 12 -0.06 19.67 -0.96
CA PHE A 12 -1.25 19.67 -0.09
C PHE A 12 -1.71 21.08 0.27
N GLY A 13 -0.98 22.13 -0.13
CA GLY A 13 -1.30 23.52 0.20
C GLY A 13 -1.39 23.73 1.71
N GLY A 14 -2.53 24.26 2.18
CA GLY A 14 -2.79 24.48 3.61
C GLY A 14 -3.29 23.25 4.37
N PHE A 15 -3.53 22.12 3.70
CA PHE A 15 -4.04 20.91 4.36
C PHE A 15 -2.90 20.08 4.93
N ALA A 16 -3.07 19.61 6.16
CA ALA A 16 -2.15 18.65 6.77
C ALA A 16 -2.53 17.23 6.28
N PRO A 17 -1.75 16.61 5.36
CA PRO A 17 -2.08 15.28 4.88
C PRO A 17 -1.96 14.25 5.99
N SER A 18 -2.81 13.22 5.93
CA SER A 18 -2.56 12.01 6.70
C SER A 18 -1.23 11.39 6.26
N ARG A 19 -0.59 10.65 7.18
CA ARG A 19 0.65 9.93 6.86
C ARG A 19 0.49 8.99 5.67
N GLY A 20 -0.65 8.30 5.58
CA GLY A 20 -0.96 7.41 4.48
C GLY A 20 -0.95 8.14 3.15
N GLN A 21 -1.59 9.32 3.08
CA GLN A 21 -1.58 10.19 1.90
C GLN A 21 -0.16 10.67 1.57
N GLY A 22 0.59 11.17 2.56
CA GLY A 22 1.96 11.64 2.35
C GLY A 22 2.90 10.56 1.82
N VAL A 23 2.87 9.35 2.40
CA VAL A 23 3.66 8.21 1.90
C VAL A 23 3.27 7.83 0.47
N ARG A 24 1.96 7.86 0.15
CA ARG A 24 1.46 7.51 -1.18
C ARG A 24 1.93 8.52 -2.22
N ILE A 25 1.85 9.82 -1.92
CA ILE A 25 2.36 10.88 -2.80
C ILE A 25 3.89 10.79 -2.97
N CYS A 26 4.65 10.54 -1.90
CA CYS A 26 6.09 10.31 -2.03
C CYS A 26 6.40 9.14 -2.99
N LYS A 27 5.67 8.02 -2.90
CA LYS A 27 5.86 6.90 -3.84
C LYS A 27 5.52 7.29 -5.29
N ILE A 28 4.47 8.07 -5.50
CA ILE A 28 4.10 8.57 -6.82
C ILE A 28 5.20 9.46 -7.38
N MET A 29 5.70 10.43 -6.59
CA MET A 29 6.81 11.30 -7.02
C MET A 29 8.08 10.52 -7.34
N ALA A 30 8.43 9.50 -6.54
CA ALA A 30 9.56 8.64 -6.83
C ALA A 30 9.39 7.88 -8.16
N ALA A 31 8.18 7.37 -8.43
CA ALA A 31 7.88 6.71 -9.69
C ALA A 31 7.96 7.69 -10.87
N GLU A 32 7.47 8.91 -10.69
CA GLU A 32 7.48 9.96 -11.71
C GLU A 32 8.91 10.42 -12.05
N TRP A 33 9.76 10.64 -11.05
CA TRP A 33 11.17 10.96 -11.27
C TRP A 33 11.92 9.86 -12.02
N ASN A 34 11.64 8.59 -11.71
CA ASN A 34 12.19 7.48 -12.48
C ASN A 34 11.66 7.42 -13.92
N THR A 35 10.44 7.88 -14.17
CA THR A 35 9.87 7.99 -15.52
C THR A 35 10.54 9.12 -16.31
N GLN A 36 10.70 10.29 -15.72
CA GLN A 36 11.42 11.41 -16.33
C GLN A 36 12.88 11.05 -16.64
N ALA A 37 13.58 10.39 -15.70
CA ALA A 37 14.94 9.91 -15.92
C ALA A 37 15.05 8.95 -17.11
N ARG A 38 14.07 8.05 -17.28
CA ARG A 38 14.01 7.16 -18.44
C ARG A 38 13.72 7.92 -19.73
N PHE A 39 12.81 8.88 -19.70
CA PHE A 39 12.53 9.75 -20.85
C PHE A 39 13.79 10.48 -21.32
N TYR A 40 14.53 11.12 -20.39
CA TYR A 40 15.80 11.79 -20.71
C TYR A 40 16.84 10.83 -21.27
N LYS A 41 16.97 9.63 -20.69
CA LYS A 41 17.82 8.58 -21.26
C LYS A 41 17.43 8.27 -22.70
N ASN A 42 16.16 8.01 -22.98
CA ASN A 42 15.69 7.70 -24.33
C ASN A 42 15.97 8.84 -25.32
N ALA A 43 15.74 10.09 -24.92
CA ALA A 43 16.03 11.27 -25.74
C ALA A 43 17.53 11.41 -26.04
N LEU A 44 18.38 11.24 -25.03
CA LEU A 44 19.84 11.25 -25.18
C LEU A 44 20.33 10.12 -26.08
N HIS A 45 19.75 8.93 -25.97
CA HIS A 45 20.08 7.80 -26.84
C HIS A 45 19.70 8.08 -28.30
N ALA A 46 18.50 8.64 -28.53
CA ALA A 46 18.08 9.04 -29.87
C ALA A 46 19.00 10.13 -30.45
N HIS A 47 19.38 11.12 -29.65
CA HIS A 47 20.32 12.15 -30.07
C HIS A 47 21.70 11.55 -30.40
N ASP A 48 22.24 10.68 -29.54
CA ASP A 48 23.53 10.04 -29.76
C ASP A 48 23.55 9.25 -31.06
N GLN A 49 22.46 8.57 -31.44
CA GLN A 49 22.34 7.86 -32.72
C GLN A 49 22.50 8.78 -33.94
N THR A 50 22.05 10.04 -33.86
CA THR A 50 22.14 11.00 -34.98
C THR A 50 23.53 11.57 -35.21
N GLN A 51 24.38 11.65 -34.18
CA GLN A 51 25.72 12.25 -34.30
C GLN A 51 26.77 11.21 -34.70
N GLY A 52 26.99 10.98 -36.00
CA GLY A 52 27.81 9.91 -36.61
C GLY A 52 29.26 9.70 -36.11
N GLY A 53 29.44 9.33 -34.84
CA GLY A 53 30.73 9.05 -34.19
C GLY A 53 31.06 7.56 -34.07
N GLN A 54 32.34 7.29 -33.74
CA GLN A 54 32.88 5.95 -33.50
C GLN A 54 32.05 5.20 -32.41
N PRO A 55 31.69 3.92 -32.61
CA PRO A 55 30.80 3.19 -31.69
C PRO A 55 31.32 3.06 -30.26
N HIS A 56 32.65 2.96 -30.09
CA HIS A 56 33.27 2.67 -28.80
C HIS A 56 33.22 3.84 -27.83
N THR A 57 33.47 5.06 -28.32
CA THR A 57 33.40 6.31 -27.54
C THR A 57 31.97 6.65 -27.15
N ARG A 58 31.01 6.43 -28.06
CA ARG A 58 29.56 6.55 -27.81
C ARG A 58 29.10 5.67 -26.64
N LYS A 59 29.43 4.37 -26.66
CA LYS A 59 29.05 3.44 -25.59
C LYS A 59 29.62 3.80 -24.21
N LYS A 60 30.82 4.40 -24.16
CA LYS A 60 31.43 4.87 -22.91
C LYS A 60 30.68 6.09 -22.37
N LYS A 61 30.52 7.13 -23.20
CA LYS A 61 29.82 8.37 -22.85
C LYS A 61 28.36 8.12 -22.43
N TRP A 62 27.68 7.20 -23.13
CA TRP A 62 26.32 6.77 -22.80
C TRP A 62 26.21 6.15 -21.40
N ARG A 63 27.16 5.30 -21.03
CA ARG A 63 27.21 4.72 -19.67
C ARG A 63 27.44 5.80 -18.61
N GLU A 64 28.40 6.70 -18.84
CA GLU A 64 28.66 7.83 -17.93
C GLU A 64 27.41 8.70 -17.71
N LEU A 65 26.65 8.99 -18.77
CA LEU A 65 25.38 9.71 -18.66
C LEU A 65 24.31 8.92 -17.90
N CYS A 66 24.24 7.60 -18.13
CA CYS A 66 23.31 6.74 -17.42
C CYS A 66 23.59 6.68 -15.91
N ASP A 67 24.87 6.60 -15.56
CA ASP A 67 25.36 6.57 -14.18
C ASP A 67 25.13 7.92 -13.51
N LEU A 68 25.45 9.02 -14.18
CA LEU A 68 25.17 10.38 -13.68
C LEU A 68 23.67 10.59 -13.44
N THR A 69 22.82 10.13 -14.36
CA THR A 69 21.36 10.23 -14.20
C THR A 69 20.87 9.41 -13.02
N ALA A 70 21.36 8.17 -12.87
CA ALA A 70 20.99 7.31 -11.74
C ALA A 70 21.42 7.93 -10.41
N PHE A 71 22.66 8.40 -10.34
CA PHE A 71 23.21 9.09 -9.18
C PHE A 71 22.41 10.35 -8.83
N THR A 72 22.04 11.15 -9.83
CA THR A 72 21.27 12.40 -9.61
C THR A 72 19.88 12.09 -9.06
N VAL A 73 19.16 11.13 -9.66
CA VAL A 73 17.82 10.71 -9.18
C VAL A 73 17.91 10.15 -7.76
N GLU A 74 18.92 9.31 -7.48
CA GLU A 74 19.11 8.76 -6.14
C GLU A 74 19.48 9.84 -5.12
N SER A 75 20.34 10.80 -5.50
CA SER A 75 20.74 11.92 -4.63
C SER A 75 19.54 12.80 -4.27
N LEU A 76 18.70 13.14 -5.26
CA LEU A 76 17.46 13.88 -5.05
C LEU A 76 16.49 13.12 -4.15
N TRP A 77 16.43 11.79 -4.27
CA TRP A 77 15.54 10.97 -3.46
C TRP A 77 16.11 10.62 -2.07
N ARG A 78 17.43 10.63 -1.88
CA ARG A 78 18.12 10.15 -0.66
C ARG A 78 17.54 10.72 0.65
N PRO A 79 17.13 11.99 0.77
CA PRO A 79 16.54 12.54 1.99
C PRO A 79 15.13 12.00 2.29
N ALA A 80 14.36 11.64 1.26
CA ALA A 80 12.95 11.29 1.44
C ALA A 80 12.75 9.98 2.25
N PRO A 81 13.48 8.88 2.00
CA PRO A 81 13.36 7.66 2.82
C PRO A 81 13.73 7.87 4.29
N SER A 82 14.74 8.68 4.61
CA SER A 82 15.13 8.92 6.01
C SER A 82 14.08 9.75 6.73
N GLN A 83 13.52 10.79 6.08
CA GLN A 83 12.39 11.58 6.60
C GLN A 83 11.13 10.71 6.78
N LEU A 84 10.81 9.85 5.81
CA LEU A 84 9.69 8.90 5.90
C LEU A 84 9.92 7.84 6.99
N LYS A 85 11.16 7.42 7.23
CA LYS A 85 11.53 6.51 8.32
C LYS A 85 11.46 7.20 9.68
N ALA A 86 11.86 8.46 9.80
CA ALA A 86 11.69 9.26 11.02
C ALA A 86 10.19 9.43 11.36
N ASN A 87 9.31 9.44 10.36
CA ASN A 87 7.86 9.38 10.55
C ASN A 87 7.30 7.98 10.82
N ARG A 88 8.13 6.93 10.87
CA ARG A 88 7.68 5.70 11.52
C ARG A 88 7.49 6.06 12.97
N ARG A 89 6.22 6.08 13.42
CA ARG A 89 5.92 5.92 14.85
C ARG A 89 6.89 4.87 15.39
N HIS A 90 7.64 5.20 16.42
CA HIS A 90 8.21 4.17 17.28
C HIS A 90 7.08 3.17 17.50
N ARG A 91 7.27 1.93 17.07
CA ARG A 91 6.23 0.90 17.00
C ARG A 91 5.77 0.45 18.41
N GLY A 92 5.94 1.29 19.43
CA GLY A 92 5.83 0.98 20.85
C GLY A 92 4.77 1.74 21.64
N GLN A 93 4.16 2.81 21.15
CA GLN A 93 3.13 3.57 21.90
C GLN A 93 2.20 4.22 20.86
N GLU A 94 0.96 3.82 20.62
CA GLU A 94 -0.02 3.03 21.33
C GLU A 94 -0.59 2.04 20.31
N LEU A 95 -0.80 0.77 20.68
CA LEU A 95 -1.74 -0.08 19.97
C LEU A 95 -3.09 0.63 20.09
N GLY A 96 -3.47 1.39 19.07
CA GLY A 96 -4.84 1.88 18.98
C GLY A 96 -5.74 0.65 19.16
N ASN A 97 -6.71 0.74 20.06
CA ASN A 97 -7.69 -0.32 20.21
C ASN A 97 -8.57 -0.31 18.96
N PHE A 98 -8.07 -0.91 17.87
CA PHE A 98 -8.82 -1.14 16.64
C PHE A 98 -9.93 -2.15 16.86
N VAL A 99 -10.02 -2.74 18.04
CA VAL A 99 -11.11 -3.62 18.45
C VAL A 99 -11.92 -2.93 19.53
N ARG A 100 -13.15 -2.55 19.20
CA ARG A 100 -14.15 -2.15 20.20
C ARG A 100 -15.00 -3.36 20.55
N MET A 101 -14.96 -3.72 21.82
CA MET A 101 -15.81 -4.78 22.37
C MET A 101 -17.17 -4.21 22.73
N GLY A 102 -18.24 -4.78 22.19
CA GLY A 102 -19.58 -4.57 22.72
C GLY A 102 -19.78 -5.29 24.05
N ASP A 103 -20.66 -4.77 24.90
CA ASP A 103 -21.28 -5.50 26.01
C ASP A 103 -20.33 -6.09 27.07
N GLY A 104 -19.16 -5.47 27.28
CA GLY A 104 -18.19 -5.89 28.32
C GLY A 104 -17.44 -7.19 28.00
N LEU A 105 -17.49 -7.63 26.75
CA LEU A 105 -16.92 -8.89 26.28
C LEU A 105 -15.38 -8.83 26.31
N GLN A 106 -14.74 -9.90 26.79
CA GLN A 106 -13.27 -9.99 26.88
C GLN A 106 -12.73 -10.97 25.82
N LEU A 107 -11.72 -10.55 25.06
CA LEU A 107 -11.04 -11.42 24.10
C LEU A 107 -9.74 -11.97 24.67
N PRO A 108 -9.39 -13.22 24.34
CA PRO A 108 -8.04 -13.72 24.56
C PRO A 108 -7.00 -12.81 23.89
N THR A 109 -5.87 -12.59 24.56
CA THR A 109 -4.79 -11.70 24.10
C THR A 109 -4.36 -11.98 22.66
N VAL A 110 -4.30 -13.25 22.25
CA VAL A 110 -3.92 -13.65 20.88
C VAL A 110 -4.95 -13.19 19.85
N VAL A 111 -6.24 -13.30 20.16
CA VAL A 111 -7.35 -12.88 19.29
C VAL A 111 -7.35 -11.36 19.19
N HIS A 112 -7.26 -10.68 20.34
CA HIS A 112 -7.17 -9.23 20.41
C HIS A 112 -5.98 -8.69 19.63
N GLN A 113 -4.78 -9.25 19.81
CA GLN A 113 -3.58 -8.84 19.07
C GLN A 113 -3.73 -9.04 17.56
N THR A 114 -4.39 -10.12 17.13
CA THR A 114 -4.60 -10.42 15.70
C THR A 114 -5.60 -9.45 15.09
N LEU A 115 -6.69 -9.13 15.79
CA LEU A 115 -7.69 -8.16 15.34
C LEU A 115 -7.18 -6.71 15.41
N ASN A 116 -6.31 -6.38 16.38
CA ASN A 116 -5.66 -5.07 16.48
C ASN A 116 -4.68 -4.77 15.33
N LEU A 117 -4.42 -5.75 14.47
CA LEU A 117 -3.77 -5.49 13.20
C LEU A 117 -4.67 -4.58 12.32
N GLY A 118 -5.99 -4.69 12.44
CA GLY A 118 -6.99 -3.86 11.77
C GLY A 118 -7.51 -4.47 10.45
N PRO A 119 -8.60 -3.92 9.90
CA PRO A 119 -9.27 -4.42 8.68
C PRO A 119 -8.41 -4.29 7.43
N THR A 120 -7.48 -3.34 7.44
CA THR A 120 -6.45 -3.19 6.39
C THR A 120 -5.28 -4.16 6.52
N PHE A 121 -5.26 -5.08 7.50
CA PHE A 121 -4.59 -6.36 7.27
C PHE A 121 -5.45 -7.17 6.33
N ALA A 122 -5.48 -6.71 5.07
CA ALA A 122 -5.56 -7.61 3.94
C ALA A 122 -4.44 -8.61 4.18
N VAL A 123 -4.81 -9.79 4.66
CA VAL A 123 -3.98 -10.98 4.49
C VAL A 123 -3.69 -10.95 3.02
N GLU A 124 -2.45 -10.62 2.66
CA GLU A 124 -2.04 -10.53 1.27
C GLU A 124 -2.53 -11.83 0.64
N PRO A 125 -3.44 -11.77 -0.36
CA PRO A 125 -4.13 -12.96 -0.83
C PRO A 125 -3.05 -13.97 -1.15
N ARG A 126 -3.17 -15.16 -0.57
CA ARG A 126 -2.19 -16.24 -0.74
C ARG A 126 -2.34 -16.79 -2.15
N LEU A 127 -1.90 -16.00 -3.11
CA LEU A 127 -1.79 -16.38 -4.49
C LEU A 127 -0.51 -17.18 -4.61
N SER A 128 -0.63 -18.38 -5.13
CA SER A 128 0.48 -19.17 -5.60
C SER A 128 1.28 -18.38 -6.66
N PRO A 129 2.57 -18.66 -6.86
CA PRO A 129 3.36 -18.02 -7.92
C PRO A 129 2.68 -17.96 -9.31
N PRO A 130 2.02 -19.02 -9.82
CA PRO A 130 1.30 -18.93 -11.09
C PRO A 130 0.08 -18.00 -11.03
N GLU A 131 -0.63 -17.92 -9.91
CA GLU A 131 -1.75 -16.99 -9.74
C GLU A 131 -1.26 -15.53 -9.69
N LEU A 132 -0.11 -15.26 -9.05
CA LEU A 132 0.52 -13.94 -9.06
C LEU A 132 0.92 -13.51 -10.48
N LEU A 133 1.49 -14.44 -11.26
CA LEU A 133 1.81 -14.18 -12.68
C LEU A 133 0.54 -13.96 -13.51
N SER A 134 -0.52 -14.72 -13.25
CA SER A 134 -1.82 -14.54 -13.89
C SER A 134 -2.38 -13.15 -13.59
N LEU A 135 -2.32 -12.71 -12.33
CA LEU A 135 -2.73 -11.37 -11.92
C LEU A 135 -1.93 -10.27 -12.63
N VAL A 136 -0.61 -10.41 -12.72
CA VAL A 136 0.23 -9.46 -13.48
C VAL A 136 -0.22 -9.36 -14.94
N ARG A 137 -0.52 -10.50 -15.58
CA ARG A 137 -1.02 -10.52 -16.96
C ARG A 137 -2.42 -9.91 -17.08
N GLN A 138 -3.31 -10.16 -16.12
CA GLN A 138 -4.65 -9.56 -16.09
C GLN A 138 -4.56 -8.03 -15.98
N VAL A 139 -3.69 -7.52 -15.10
CA VAL A 139 -3.46 -6.08 -14.96
C VAL A 139 -2.89 -5.51 -16.27
N ALA A 140 -1.91 -6.19 -16.88
CA ALA A 140 -1.31 -5.74 -18.13
C ALA A 140 -2.31 -5.67 -19.31
N LYS A 141 -3.34 -6.52 -19.33
CA LYS A 141 -4.42 -6.46 -20.34
C LYS A 141 -5.23 -5.16 -20.29
N HIS A 142 -5.20 -4.44 -19.17
CA HIS A 142 -5.86 -3.14 -19.04
C HIS A 142 -4.94 -1.97 -19.38
N CYS A 143 -3.66 -2.23 -19.68
CA CYS A 143 -2.74 -1.22 -20.18
C CYS A 143 -2.88 -1.07 -21.71
N PRO A 144 -2.56 0.10 -22.29
CA PRO A 144 -2.43 0.24 -23.74
C PRO A 144 -1.47 -0.81 -24.32
N ASP A 145 -1.72 -1.27 -25.55
CA ASP A 145 -0.94 -2.34 -26.18
C ASP A 145 0.57 -2.06 -26.20
N THR A 146 0.96 -0.79 -26.36
CA THR A 146 2.36 -0.34 -26.35
C THR A 146 3.04 -0.48 -24.99
N GLU A 147 2.28 -0.57 -23.90
CA GLU A 147 2.78 -0.61 -22.51
C GLU A 147 2.54 -1.98 -21.85
N SER A 148 1.75 -2.87 -22.46
CA SER A 148 1.37 -4.17 -21.90
C SER A 148 2.58 -5.04 -21.59
N GLU A 149 3.52 -5.20 -22.53
CA GLU A 149 4.75 -6.00 -22.31
C GLU A 149 5.62 -5.43 -21.19
N ARG A 150 5.73 -4.10 -21.13
CA ARG A 150 6.48 -3.40 -20.08
C ARG A 150 5.81 -3.58 -18.72
N CYS A 151 4.48 -3.55 -18.66
CA CYS A 151 3.72 -3.82 -17.44
C CYS A 151 3.98 -5.26 -16.94
N VAL A 152 3.93 -6.25 -17.84
CA VAL A 152 4.25 -7.65 -17.50
C VAL A 152 5.68 -7.78 -16.96
N SER A 153 6.66 -7.23 -17.68
CA SER A 153 8.07 -7.28 -17.28
C SER A 153 8.30 -6.66 -15.89
N ALA A 154 7.74 -5.48 -15.65
CA ALA A 154 7.83 -4.81 -14.35
C ALA A 154 7.15 -5.61 -13.24
N GLY A 155 5.98 -6.20 -13.50
CA GLY A 155 5.26 -7.05 -12.55
C GLY A 155 6.07 -8.29 -12.18
N VAL A 156 6.66 -8.98 -13.15
CA VAL A 156 7.54 -10.15 -12.92
C VAL A 156 8.76 -9.76 -12.08
N ASP A 157 9.38 -8.61 -12.36
CA ASP A 157 10.53 -8.13 -11.58
C ASP A 157 10.18 -7.84 -10.12
N VAL A 158 8.99 -7.30 -9.87
CA VAL A 158 8.47 -7.10 -8.51
C VAL A 158 8.25 -8.45 -7.83
N LEU A 159 7.60 -9.40 -8.49
CA LEU A 159 7.35 -10.74 -7.94
C LEU A 159 8.66 -11.48 -7.62
N ARG A 160 9.68 -11.35 -8.46
CA ARG A 160 11.01 -11.96 -8.24
C ARG A 160 11.71 -11.42 -7.00
N LYS A 161 11.53 -10.13 -6.71
CA LYS A 161 12.13 -9.45 -5.54
C LYS A 161 11.27 -9.60 -4.29
N ALA A 162 9.99 -9.90 -4.45
CA ALA A 162 9.08 -10.17 -3.35
C ALA A 162 9.36 -11.57 -2.81
N HIS A 163 10.03 -11.65 -1.66
CA HIS A 163 10.06 -12.84 -0.84
C HIS A 163 8.98 -12.67 0.24
N PRO A 164 7.73 -13.10 0.00
CA PRO A 164 6.70 -13.01 1.02
C PRO A 164 7.15 -13.83 2.22
N LYS A 165 7.33 -13.17 3.36
CA LYS A 165 7.60 -13.88 4.61
C LYS A 165 6.35 -14.67 4.93
N ALA A 166 6.48 -15.98 5.08
CA ALA A 166 5.41 -16.86 5.53
C ALA A 166 5.10 -16.60 7.02
N SER A 167 4.59 -15.42 7.37
CA SER A 167 3.97 -15.22 8.67
C SER A 167 2.49 -15.55 8.53
N GLY A 168 2.13 -16.80 8.83
CA GLY A 168 0.73 -17.16 9.00
C GLY A 168 0.18 -16.45 10.22
N LEU A 169 -0.69 -15.47 10.02
CA LEU A 169 -1.51 -14.98 11.13
C LEU A 169 -2.37 -16.14 11.67
N PRO A 170 -2.61 -16.23 12.98
CA PRO A 170 -3.36 -17.32 13.59
C PRO A 170 -4.88 -17.18 13.34
N LEU A 171 -5.29 -16.87 12.11
CA LEU A 171 -6.68 -16.57 11.74
C LEU A 171 -7.61 -17.75 12.00
N ARG A 172 -7.14 -18.99 11.79
CA ARG A 172 -7.94 -20.17 12.14
C ARG A 172 -8.31 -20.22 13.62
N ARG A 173 -7.40 -19.79 14.51
CA ARG A 173 -7.68 -19.72 15.96
C ARG A 173 -8.67 -18.61 16.28
N VAL A 174 -8.56 -17.46 15.61
CA VAL A 174 -9.53 -16.37 15.74
C VAL A 174 -10.91 -16.82 15.26
N GLU A 175 -10.99 -17.42 14.08
CA GLU A 175 -12.24 -17.92 13.52
C GLU A 175 -12.90 -18.99 14.40
N GLN A 176 -12.10 -19.95 14.88
CA GLN A 176 -12.58 -20.98 15.79
C GLN A 176 -13.12 -20.37 17.09
N PHE A 177 -12.39 -19.44 17.70
CA PHE A 177 -12.85 -18.75 18.91
C PHE A 177 -14.16 -18.00 18.68
N PHE A 178 -14.32 -17.30 17.54
CA PHE A 178 -15.56 -16.61 17.20
C PHE A 178 -16.73 -17.58 17.03
N LYS A 179 -16.49 -18.77 16.47
CA LYS A 179 -17.51 -19.82 16.35
C LYS A 179 -17.90 -20.40 17.70
N GLU A 180 -16.93 -20.69 18.57
CA GLU A 180 -17.14 -21.27 19.89
C GLU A 180 -17.90 -20.31 20.82
N GLU A 181 -17.52 -19.03 20.83
CA GLU A 181 -18.15 -18.00 21.67
C GLU A 181 -19.38 -17.33 21.01
N ASN A 182 -19.79 -17.82 19.83
CA ASN A 182 -20.90 -17.28 19.04
C ASN A 182 -20.83 -15.75 18.86
N LEU A 183 -19.65 -15.29 18.44
CA LEU A 183 -19.35 -13.88 18.22
C LEU A 183 -19.49 -13.51 16.75
N CYS A 184 -19.91 -12.28 16.52
CA CYS A 184 -19.92 -11.64 15.21
C CYS A 184 -18.94 -10.47 15.22
N PHE A 185 -18.19 -10.30 14.13
CA PHE A 185 -17.41 -9.07 13.91
C PHE A 185 -18.05 -8.24 12.80
N LEU A 186 -17.97 -6.91 12.92
CA LEU A 186 -18.44 -5.98 11.91
C LEU A 186 -17.35 -4.93 11.64
N PRO A 187 -16.93 -4.72 10.38
CA PRO A 187 -16.03 -3.62 10.05
C PRO A 187 -16.74 -2.29 10.26
N ALA A 188 -16.15 -1.38 11.04
CA ALA A 188 -16.69 -0.04 11.24
C ALA A 188 -16.35 0.83 10.01
N ASP A 189 -17.38 1.26 9.27
CA ASP A 189 -17.28 1.94 7.98
C ASP A 189 -16.38 3.19 7.95
N LYS A 190 -16.19 3.87 9.10
CA LYS A 190 -15.58 5.21 9.13
C LYS A 190 -14.16 5.28 9.70
N GLU A 191 -13.73 4.30 10.48
CA GLU A 191 -12.47 4.41 11.25
C GLU A 191 -11.49 3.26 11.00
N GLY A 192 -11.89 2.25 10.22
CA GLY A 192 -11.06 1.05 10.05
C GLY A 192 -10.88 0.32 11.39
N GLU A 193 -11.90 0.34 12.24
CA GLU A 193 -11.97 -0.45 13.45
C GLU A 193 -12.84 -1.70 13.23
N PHE A 194 -12.67 -2.70 14.07
CA PHE A 194 -13.55 -3.85 14.20
C PHE A 194 -14.43 -3.67 15.42
N MET A 195 -15.73 -3.86 15.25
CA MET A 195 -16.63 -4.05 16.36
C MET A 195 -16.92 -5.54 16.54
N VAL A 196 -16.78 -6.03 17.77
CA VAL A 196 -17.08 -7.42 18.11
C VAL A 196 -18.31 -7.47 19.02
N PHE A 197 -19.27 -8.30 18.65
CA PHE A 197 -20.56 -8.46 19.33
C PHE A 197 -20.84 -9.93 19.58
N SER A 198 -21.67 -10.22 20.58
CA SER A 198 -22.34 -11.51 20.64
C SER A 198 -23.38 -11.60 19.50
N ALA A 199 -23.72 -12.80 19.04
CA ALA A 199 -24.75 -12.97 18.02
C ALA A 199 -26.10 -12.31 18.39
N GLY A 200 -26.47 -12.37 19.68
CA GLY A 200 -27.69 -11.73 20.18
C GLY A 200 -27.65 -10.20 20.09
N SER A 201 -26.55 -9.57 20.53
CA SER A 201 -26.43 -8.11 20.47
C SER A 201 -26.19 -7.60 19.05
N PHE A 202 -25.55 -8.40 18.20
CA PHE A 202 -25.41 -8.15 16.78
C PHE A 202 -26.79 -8.03 16.11
N GLY A 203 -27.66 -9.03 16.30
CA GLY A 203 -29.01 -9.03 15.71
C GLY A 203 -29.84 -7.82 16.16
N LYS A 204 -29.76 -7.45 17.44
CA LYS A 204 -30.44 -6.27 17.96
C LYS A 204 -29.94 -4.98 17.29
N LYS A 205 -28.61 -4.78 17.21
CA LYS A 205 -28.03 -3.60 16.57
C LYS A 205 -28.33 -3.52 15.07
N ALA A 206 -28.35 -4.67 14.39
CA ALA A 206 -28.73 -4.74 12.98
C ALA A 206 -30.20 -4.33 12.79
N LEU A 207 -31.10 -4.83 13.64
CA LEU A 207 -32.52 -4.45 13.59
C LEU A 207 -32.73 -2.97 13.92
N ASP A 208 -32.04 -2.44 14.93
CA ASP A 208 -32.08 -1.02 15.30
C ASP A 208 -31.60 -0.12 14.15
N ALA A 209 -30.53 -0.53 13.45
CA ALA A 209 -30.02 0.19 12.29
C ALA A 209 -31.01 0.17 11.11
N VAL A 210 -31.64 -0.98 10.85
CA VAL A 210 -32.68 -1.12 9.82
C VAL A 210 -33.88 -0.24 10.15
N ASN A 211 -34.41 -0.33 11.37
CA ASN A 211 -35.53 0.50 11.81
C ASN A 211 -35.20 1.99 11.71
N GLY A 212 -34.00 2.40 12.15
CA GLY A 212 -33.54 3.79 12.06
C GLY A 212 -33.41 4.30 10.62
N ALA A 213 -33.13 3.43 9.65
CA ALA A 213 -33.11 3.79 8.23
C ALA A 213 -34.52 3.98 7.66
N PHE A 214 -35.47 3.12 8.03
CA PHE A 214 -36.85 3.18 7.52
C PHE A 214 -37.69 4.30 8.14
N THR A 215 -37.48 4.65 9.42
CA THR A 215 -38.19 5.78 10.04
C THR A 215 -37.90 7.11 9.32
N ARG A 216 -36.68 7.28 8.77
CA ARG A 216 -36.28 8.50 8.04
C ARG A 216 -36.87 8.64 6.64
N ILE A 217 -37.53 7.60 6.11
CA ILE A 217 -38.12 7.63 4.76
C ILE A 217 -39.60 8.05 4.82
N ILE A 218 -40.23 7.94 6.00
CA ILE A 218 -41.66 8.23 6.19
C ILE A 218 -41.88 9.70 6.62
N GLU A 219 -40.81 10.41 6.99
CA GLU A 219 -40.79 11.87 7.19
C GLU A 219 -40.34 12.61 5.93
#